data_AF-A0A9N9ASA8-F1
#
_entry.id   AF-A0A9N9ASA8-F1
#
_cell.length_a   1.000
_cell.length_b   1.000
_cell.length_c   1.000
_cell.angle_alpha   90.00
_cell.angle_beta   90.00
_cell.angle_gamma   90.00
#
_symmetry.space_group_name_H-M   'P 1'
#
loop_
_entity.id
_entity.type
_entity.pdbx_description
1 polymer ?
#
loop_
_entity_poly.entity_id
_entity_poly.type
_entity_poly.pdbx_seq_one_letter_code
_entity_poly.pdbx_strand_id
1 'polypeptide(L)'
;MALTLIEADHKVWIHNKVSAGTWTRVQASTVNGGDGRFADNSKMAHTGYSLTIPDRVKQYWLGFGVSLSLEHDKWRGPFTNDGDRCYHFTGDATYWELFDC
;
A
#
# COMPACT_ATOMS: atom_id res chain seq x y z
N MET A 1 4.08 -23.50 29.80
CA MET A 1 3.88 -23.32 28.35
C MET A 1 3.93 -21.83 28.06
N ALA A 2 4.96 -21.36 27.35
CA ALA A 2 4.93 -20.02 26.79
C ALA A 2 4.08 -20.07 25.52
N LEU A 3 3.02 -19.25 25.43
CA LEU A 3 2.42 -18.94 24.14
C LEU A 3 3.48 -18.17 23.36
N THR A 4 4.07 -18.79 22.34
CA THR A 4 4.70 -18.04 21.26
C THR A 4 3.56 -17.27 20.60
N LEU A 5 3.46 -15.95 20.85
CA LEU A 5 2.71 -15.10 19.93
C LEU A 5 3.40 -15.27 18.58
N ILE A 6 2.73 -15.96 17.66
CA ILE A 6 3.09 -15.87 16.25
C ILE A 6 2.68 -14.46 15.87
N GLU A 7 3.63 -13.53 15.96
CA GLU A 7 3.54 -12.25 15.26
C GLU A 7 3.51 -12.61 13.76
N ALA A 8 2.29 -12.67 13.21
CA ALA A 8 2.04 -12.96 11.81
C ALA A 8 1.96 -11.65 11.04
N ASP A 9 3.03 -11.34 10.31
CA ASP A 9 3.11 -10.19 9.41
C ASP A 9 1.80 -9.98 8.62
N HIS A 10 1.27 -8.77 8.66
CA HIS A 10 0.07 -8.39 7.93
C HIS A 10 0.36 -8.00 6.48
N LYS A 11 -0.63 -8.16 5.61
CA LYS A 11 -0.53 -7.85 4.19
C LYS A 11 -1.39 -6.66 3.81
N VAL A 12 -0.85 -5.82 2.91
CA VAL A 12 -1.65 -4.82 2.19
C VAL A 12 -1.76 -5.29 0.74
N TRP A 13 -2.92 -5.78 0.36
CA TRP A 13 -3.24 -6.30 -0.96
C TRP A 13 -3.70 -5.20 -1.91
N ILE A 14 -3.15 -5.21 -3.12
CA ILE A 14 -3.45 -4.24 -4.16
C ILE A 14 -4.02 -4.96 -5.38
N HIS A 15 -5.27 -4.64 -5.69
CA HIS A 15 -5.92 -4.99 -6.93
C HIS A 15 -5.68 -3.87 -7.95
N ASN A 16 -4.65 -4.07 -8.77
CA ASN A 16 -4.23 -3.08 -9.75
C ASN A 16 -5.11 -3.14 -11.01
N LYS A 17 -6.09 -2.24 -11.13
CA LYS A 17 -6.98 -2.12 -12.29
C LYS A 17 -6.83 -0.79 -13.02
N VAL A 18 -5.69 -0.11 -12.87
CA VAL A 18 -5.39 1.07 -13.70
C VAL A 18 -5.26 0.69 -15.16
N SER A 19 -5.38 1.67 -16.05
CA SER A 19 -5.21 1.55 -17.49
C SER A 19 -3.87 0.92 -17.87
N ALA A 20 -3.88 0.12 -18.94
CA ALA A 20 -2.69 -0.55 -19.44
C ALA A 20 -1.55 0.44 -19.76
N GLY A 21 -0.31 0.03 -19.48
CA GLY A 21 0.88 0.87 -19.65
C GLY A 21 1.22 1.75 -18.44
N THR A 22 0.33 1.80 -17.44
CA THR A 22 0.58 2.53 -16.19
C THR A 22 1.26 1.63 -15.14
N TRP A 23 2.15 2.21 -14.34
CA TRP A 23 2.77 1.55 -13.19
C TRP A 23 2.20 2.13 -11.90
N THR A 24 1.88 1.26 -10.94
CA THR A 24 1.42 1.67 -9.61
C THR A 24 2.46 1.33 -8.57
N ARG A 25 2.53 2.14 -7.52
CA ARG A 25 3.41 1.95 -6.37
C ARG A 25 2.61 2.11 -5.09
N VAL A 26 2.93 1.26 -4.11
CA VAL A 26 2.49 1.46 -2.73
C VAL A 26 3.72 1.41 -1.83
N GLN A 27 3.71 2.23 -0.79
CA GLN A 27 4.73 2.26 0.24
C GLN A 27 4.09 2.33 1.63
N ALA A 28 4.78 1.79 2.61
CA ALA A 28 4.47 1.94 4.02
C ALA A 28 5.59 2.71 4.73
N SER A 29 5.20 3.69 5.54
CA SER A 29 6.12 4.55 6.29
C SER A 29 5.62 4.80 7.71
N THR A 30 6.52 5.16 8.61
CA THR A 30 6.14 5.55 9.98
C THR A 30 5.58 6.97 10.06
N VAL A 31 5.85 7.81 9.06
CA VAL A 31 5.40 9.21 8.98
C VAL A 31 4.61 9.45 7.70
N ASN A 32 3.57 10.28 7.78
CA ASN A 32 2.83 10.74 6.60
C ASN A 32 3.75 11.51 5.64
N GLY A 33 3.63 11.28 4.34
CA GLY A 33 4.51 11.91 3.32
C GLY A 33 5.74 11.08 2.95
N GLY A 34 6.03 10.00 3.67
CA GLY A 34 6.97 8.95 3.22
C GLY A 34 8.32 8.89 3.93
N ASP A 35 8.58 9.79 4.87
CA ASP A 35 9.71 9.66 5.78
C ASP A 35 9.56 8.42 6.66
N GLY A 36 10.68 7.72 6.90
CA GLY A 36 10.65 6.46 7.63
C GLY A 36 10.00 5.30 6.85
N ARG A 37 10.09 5.33 5.51
CA ARG A 37 9.68 4.22 4.64
C ARG A 37 10.38 2.92 5.03
N PHE A 38 9.60 1.87 5.27
CA PHE A 38 10.12 0.55 5.66
C PHE A 38 9.69 -0.59 4.75
N ALA A 39 8.72 -0.36 3.86
CA ALA A 39 8.32 -1.31 2.83
C ALA A 39 7.77 -0.60 1.60
N ASP A 40 7.99 -1.16 0.41
CA ASP A 40 7.45 -0.67 -0.85
C ASP A 40 7.30 -1.81 -1.86
N ASN A 41 6.33 -1.67 -2.76
CA ASN A 41 6.14 -2.57 -3.89
C ASN A 41 5.49 -1.82 -5.06
N SER A 42 5.77 -2.26 -6.28
CA SER A 42 5.21 -1.67 -7.50
C SER A 42 4.97 -2.74 -8.55
N LYS A 43 3.93 -2.55 -9.37
CA LYS A 43 3.63 -3.38 -10.53
C LYS A 43 3.02 -2.58 -11.66
N MET A 44 3.17 -3.12 -12.86
CA MET A 44 2.43 -2.67 -14.03
C MET A 44 0.94 -3.00 -13.89
N ALA A 45 0.11 -2.21 -14.57
CA ALA A 45 -1.34 -2.37 -14.69
C ALA A 45 -1.79 -3.83 -14.82
N HIS A 46 -2.96 -4.13 -14.25
CA HIS A 46 -3.61 -5.45 -14.28
C HIS A 46 -2.84 -6.59 -13.58
N THR A 47 -1.76 -6.28 -12.87
CA THR A 47 -1.03 -7.24 -12.03
C THR A 47 -1.25 -6.93 -10.56
N GLY A 48 -1.95 -7.81 -9.84
CA GLY A 48 -2.13 -7.69 -8.39
C GLY A 48 -0.81 -7.90 -7.63
N TYR A 49 -0.68 -7.27 -6.46
CA TYR A 49 0.51 -7.39 -5.60
C TYR A 49 0.19 -7.09 -4.14
N SER A 50 1.18 -7.25 -3.27
CA SER A 50 1.05 -6.96 -1.84
C SER A 50 2.29 -6.30 -1.26
N LEU A 51 2.11 -5.50 -0.22
CA LEU A 51 3.16 -5.21 0.77
C LEU A 51 3.03 -6.14 1.98
N THR A 52 4.15 -6.45 2.60
CA THR A 52 4.22 -7.05 3.94
C THR A 52 4.49 -5.94 4.96
N ILE A 53 3.68 -5.85 6.00
CA ILE A 53 3.87 -4.94 7.12
C ILE A 53 4.42 -5.75 8.30
N PRO A 54 5.66 -5.50 8.74
CA PRO A 54 6.25 -6.24 9.84
C PRO A 54 5.49 -5.98 11.15
N ASP A 55 5.24 -7.02 11.93
CA ASP A 55 4.45 -6.93 13.19
C ASP A 55 5.05 -6.03 14.28
N ARG A 56 6.36 -5.83 14.24
CA ARG A 56 7.04 -4.85 15.10
C ARG A 56 6.57 -3.42 14.86
N VAL A 57 6.03 -3.12 13.67
CA VAL A 57 5.44 -1.82 13.34
C VAL A 57 4.02 -1.79 13.86
N LYS A 58 3.76 -0.95 14.87
CA LYS A 58 2.43 -0.86 15.50
C LYS A 58 1.49 0.10 14.78
N GLN A 59 2.04 1.15 14.16
CA GLN A 59 1.30 2.09 13.33
C GLN A 59 2.09 2.47 12.08
N TYR A 60 1.38 2.69 10.98
CA TYR A 60 1.99 3.07 9.71
C TYR A 60 1.06 3.91 8.84
N TRP A 61 1.64 4.62 7.89
CA TRP A 61 0.94 5.29 6.81
C TRP A 61 1.13 4.52 5.51
N LEU A 62 0.12 4.52 4.65
CA LEU A 62 0.23 4.01 3.29
C LEU A 62 0.25 5.18 2.31
N GLY A 63 1.31 5.22 1.51
CA GLY A 63 1.44 6.11 0.36
C GLY A 63 1.17 5.33 -0.92
N PHE A 64 0.31 5.86 -1.75
CA PHE A 64 -0.13 5.27 -3.01
C PHE A 64 0.25 6.21 -4.14
N GLY A 65 0.83 5.67 -5.22
CA GLY A 65 1.27 6.48 -6.35
C GLY A 65 1.06 5.77 -7.67
N VAL A 66 0.90 6.58 -8.71
CA VAL A 66 0.87 6.16 -10.11
C VAL A 66 2.05 6.81 -10.81
N SER A 67 2.88 6.04 -11.51
CA SER A 67 4.06 6.58 -12.20
C SER A 67 3.66 7.54 -13.31
N LEU A 68 4.38 8.67 -13.41
CA LEU A 68 4.09 9.77 -14.33
C LEU A 68 2.71 10.42 -14.12
N SER A 69 2.13 10.21 -12.93
CA SER A 69 0.85 10.80 -12.57
C SER A 69 0.91 12.34 -12.54
N LEU A 70 -0.15 12.98 -13.01
CA LEU A 70 -0.37 14.42 -12.81
C LEU A 70 -0.94 14.73 -11.42
N GLU A 71 -1.52 13.73 -10.75
CA GLU A 71 -1.91 13.82 -9.34
C GLU A 71 -0.73 13.50 -8.41
N HIS A 72 -0.75 14.13 -7.23
CA HIS A 72 0.14 13.77 -6.12
C HIS A 72 -0.19 12.37 -5.56
N ASP A 73 0.81 11.76 -4.92
CA ASP A 73 0.61 10.52 -4.16
C ASP A 73 -0.51 10.70 -3.11
N LYS A 74 -1.37 9.69 -3.01
CA LYS A 74 -2.47 9.67 -2.04
C LYS A 74 -2.00 8.96 -0.78
N TRP A 75 -2.32 9.54 0.36
CA TRP A 75 -1.90 9.04 1.66
C TRP A 75 -3.10 8.63 2.50
N ARG A 76 -3.02 7.46 3.15
CA ARG A 76 -4.03 6.97 4.09
C ARG A 76 -3.39 6.52 5.39
N GLY A 77 -4.11 6.69 6.50
CA GLY A 77 -3.66 6.32 7.83
C GLY A 77 -3.78 7.49 8.84
N PRO A 78 -3.07 7.40 9.98
CA PRO A 78 -2.25 6.26 10.36
C PRO A 78 -3.14 5.03 10.61
N PHE A 79 -2.63 3.86 10.24
CA PHE A 79 -3.29 2.59 10.47
C PHE A 79 -2.67 1.88 11.65
N THR A 80 -3.50 1.28 12.51
CA THR A 80 -3.06 0.22 13.41
C THR A 80 -2.69 -1.01 12.59
N ASN A 81 -1.60 -1.69 12.96
CA ASN A 81 -1.20 -2.95 12.36
C ASN A 81 -1.87 -4.12 13.09
N ASP A 82 -3.17 -4.27 12.88
CA ASP A 82 -4.04 -5.25 13.54
C ASP A 82 -4.74 -6.21 12.55
N GLY A 83 -4.39 -6.11 11.26
CA GLY A 83 -4.97 -6.94 10.22
C GLY A 83 -4.51 -6.59 8.82
N ASP A 84 -4.86 -7.47 7.90
CA ASP A 84 -4.66 -7.26 6.47
C ASP A 84 -5.54 -6.11 5.97
N ARG A 85 -5.05 -5.40 4.95
CA ARG A 85 -5.79 -4.35 4.24
C ARG A 85 -5.83 -4.64 2.76
N CYS A 86 -6.82 -4.11 2.07
CA CYS A 86 -7.02 -4.36 0.66
C CYS A 86 -7.49 -3.09 -0.04
N TYR A 87 -6.90 -2.81 -1.22
CA TYR A 87 -7.25 -1.65 -2.03
C TYR A 87 -7.38 -1.98 -3.51
N HIS A 88 -8.32 -1.35 -4.18
CA HIS A 88 -8.44 -1.28 -5.63
C HIS A 88 -7.82 0.02 -6.16
N PHE A 89 -6.86 -0.11 -7.08
CA PHE A 89 -6.41 1.01 -7.92
C PHE A 89 -7.23 1.03 -9.21
N THR A 90 -7.77 2.18 -9.58
CA THR A 90 -8.50 2.37 -10.84
C THR A 90 -8.15 3.71 -11.47
N GLY A 91 -8.33 3.85 -12.78
CA GLY A 91 -8.03 5.08 -13.53
C GLY A 91 -6.71 5.01 -14.29
N ASP A 92 -6.03 6.14 -14.48
CA ASP A 92 -4.79 6.26 -15.26
C ASP A 92 -3.84 7.33 -14.68
N ALA A 93 -2.79 7.68 -15.42
CA ALA A 93 -1.81 8.68 -14.98
C ALA A 93 -2.37 10.12 -14.92
N THR A 94 -3.48 10.42 -15.59
CA THR A 94 -4.12 11.74 -15.53
C THR A 94 -5.06 11.84 -14.33
N TYR A 95 -5.85 10.80 -14.12
CA TYR A 95 -6.80 10.72 -13.00
C TYR A 95 -6.94 9.29 -12.49
N TRP A 96 -6.78 9.08 -11.18
CA TRP A 96 -6.89 7.75 -10.58
C TRP A 96 -7.54 7.78 -9.21
N GLU A 97 -8.09 6.65 -8.77
CA GLU A 97 -8.77 6.53 -7.48
C GLU A 97 -8.36 5.26 -6.74
N LEU A 98 -8.59 5.30 -5.43
CA LEU A 98 -8.36 4.21 -4.51
C LEU A 98 -9.67 3.89 -3.80
N PHE A 99 -10.07 2.64 -3.86
CA PHE A 99 -11.19 2.12 -3.10
C PHE A 99 -10.72 1.05 -2.14
N ASP A 100 -11.29 1.00 -0.95
CA ASP A 100 -11.15 -0.18 -0.10
C ASP A 100 -11.83 -1.37 -0.81
N CYS A 101 -11.31 -2.57 -0.58
CA CYS A 101 -12.09 -3.79 -0.76
C CYS A 101 -13.07 -3.89 0.43
#